data_AF-A0A3B9H1I4-F1
#
_entry.id   AF-A0A3B9H1I4-F1
#
_cell.length_a   1.000
_cell.length_b   1.000
_cell.length_c   1.000
_cell.angle_alpha   90.00
_cell.angle_beta   90.00
_cell.angle_gamma   90.00
#
_symmetry.space_group_name_H-M   'P 1'
#
loop_
_entity.id
_entity.type
_entity.pdbx_description
1 polymer ?
#
loop_
_entity_poly.entity_id
_entity_poly.type
_entity_poly.pdbx_seq_one_letter_code
_entity_poly.pdbx_strand_id
1 'polypeptide(L)'
;MTLLDRLSTGWKAWVALFLITFSAAAPGVFLLPALDRDESRFAQASKQMLEDHDYIRIQYQDELRNKKPAGIHWLQAASTAVFTGPE
;
A
#
# COMPACT_ATOMS: atom_id res chain seq x y z
N MET A 1 22.13 21.06 26.90
CA MET A 1 21.74 20.04 25.92
C MET A 1 21.08 20.74 24.75
N THR A 2 21.60 20.51 23.55
CA THR A 2 21.09 21.15 22.34
C THR A 2 19.71 20.60 21.97
N LEU A 3 18.95 21.30 21.13
CA LEU A 3 17.65 20.81 20.64
C LEU A 3 17.83 19.45 19.93
N LEU A 4 18.93 19.31 19.19
CA LEU A 4 19.30 18.07 18.53
C LEU A 4 19.49 16.92 19.53
N ASP A 5 20.17 17.12 20.66
CA ASP A 5 20.35 16.08 21.69
C ASP A 5 19.02 15.57 22.24
N ARG A 6 18.02 16.45 22.36
CA ARG A 6 16.69 16.08 22.86
C ARG A 6 15.85 15.32 21.83
N LEU A 7 16.10 15.57 20.54
CA LEU A 7 15.44 14.91 19.41
C LEU A 7 16.11 13.59 19.05
N SER A 8 17.42 13.47 19.24
CA SER A 8 18.23 12.30 18.89
C SER A 8 18.24 11.20 19.96
N THR A 9 17.56 11.39 21.08
CA THR A 9 17.55 10.44 22.21
C THR A 9 16.21 9.68 22.34
N GLY A 10 16.31 8.37 22.59
CA GLY A 10 15.17 7.50 22.89
C GLY A 10 14.22 7.28 21.71
N TRP A 11 12.92 7.14 22.01
CA TRP A 11 11.87 6.86 21.01
C TRP A 11 11.59 8.02 20.04
N LYS A 12 11.91 9.26 20.45
CA LYS A 12 11.70 10.48 19.66
C LYS A 12 12.54 10.47 18.38
N ALA A 13 13.76 9.95 18.46
CA ALA A 13 14.66 9.81 17.32
C ALA A 13 14.03 8.91 16.24
N TRP A 14 13.42 7.79 16.65
CA TRP A 14 12.75 6.88 15.73
C TRP A 14 11.52 7.51 15.06
N VAL A 15 10.74 8.29 15.80
CA VAL A 15 9.60 9.03 15.22
C VAL A 15 10.07 10.10 14.25
N ALA A 16 11.12 10.87 14.61
CA ALA A 16 11.69 11.87 13.72
C ALA A 16 12.23 11.22 12.43
N LEU A 17 12.95 10.11 12.54
CA LEU A 17 13.43 9.34 11.38
C LEU A 17 12.26 8.84 10.53
N PHE A 18 11.24 8.25 11.15
CA PHE A 18 10.04 7.81 10.43
C PHE A 18 9.39 8.97 9.66
N LEU A 19 9.16 10.11 10.30
CA LEU A 19 8.52 11.26 9.65
C LEU A 19 9.36 11.81 8.49
N ILE A 20 10.69 11.89 8.65
CA ILE A 20 11.60 12.35 7.60
C ILE A 20 11.55 11.38 6.41
N THR A 21 11.74 10.08 6.65
CA THR A 21 11.74 9.06 5.58
C THR A 21 10.37 8.94 4.92
N PHE A 22 9.29 8.94 5.69
CA PHE A 22 7.93 8.87 5.17
C PHE A 22 7.60 10.08 4.30
N SER A 23 7.91 11.30 4.76
CA SER A 23 7.65 12.52 4.00
C SER A 23 8.48 12.59 2.71
N ALA A 24 9.72 12.07 2.73
CA ALA A 24 10.55 11.98 1.54
C ALA A 24 10.04 10.93 0.53
N ALA A 25 9.47 9.82 1.02
CA ALA A 25 8.97 8.73 0.17
C ALA A 25 7.54 8.95 -0.35
N ALA A 26 6.70 9.68 0.40
CA ALA A 26 5.28 9.86 0.10
C ALA A 26 5.00 10.42 -1.32
N PRO A 27 5.69 11.47 -1.82
CA PRO A 27 5.48 11.96 -3.18
C PRO A 27 5.71 10.90 -4.24
N GLY A 28 6.69 10.00 -4.03
CA GLY A 28 6.96 8.89 -4.96
C GLY A 28 5.81 7.89 -5.05
N VAL A 29 5.08 7.67 -3.95
CA VAL A 29 3.94 6.74 -3.91
C VAL A 29 2.69 7.35 -4.53
N PHE A 30 2.44 8.65 -4.30
CA PHE A 30 1.18 9.30 -4.70
C PHE A 30 1.22 9.99 -6.07
N LEU A 31 2.39 10.44 -6.53
CA LEU A 31 2.50 11.23 -7.77
C LEU A 31 3.02 10.44 -8.97
N LEU A 32 3.74 9.33 -8.73
CA LEU A 32 4.25 8.53 -9.83
C LEU A 32 3.16 7.59 -10.35
N PRO A 33 3.00 7.47 -11.68
CA PRO A 33 2.15 6.45 -12.26
C PRO A 33 2.74 5.06 -12.02
N ALA A 34 1.94 4.03 -12.26
CA ALA A 34 2.40 2.65 -12.21
C ALA A 34 3.63 2.45 -13.12
N LEU A 35 4.75 2.06 -12.51
CA LEU A 35 6.05 1.94 -13.18
C LEU A 35 6.19 0.60 -13.89
N ASP A 36 5.56 -0.44 -13.34
CA ASP A 36 5.53 -1.78 -13.92
C ASP A 36 4.08 -2.21 -14.21
N ARG A 37 3.92 -3.01 -15.26
CA ARG A 37 2.66 -3.64 -15.63
C ARG A 37 2.06 -4.45 -14.48
N ASP A 38 2.91 -5.04 -13.64
CA ASP A 38 2.43 -5.85 -12.53
C ASP A 38 1.76 -5.00 -11.44
N GLU A 39 2.13 -3.73 -11.25
CA GLU A 39 1.44 -2.83 -10.29
C GLU A 39 -0.02 -2.62 -10.67
N SER A 40 -0.28 -2.31 -11.95
CA SER A 40 -1.65 -2.18 -12.48
C SER A 40 -2.43 -3.49 -12.37
N ARG A 41 -1.77 -4.64 -12.53
CA ARG A 41 -2.40 -5.96 -12.38
C ARG A 41 -2.76 -6.29 -10.93
N PHE A 42 -1.89 -5.94 -9.98
CA PHE A 42 -2.18 -6.10 -8.55
C PHE A 42 -3.35 -5.20 -8.14
N ALA A 43 -3.35 -3.94 -8.57
CA ALA A 43 -4.44 -3.01 -8.32
C ALA A 43 -5.77 -3.51 -8.91
N GLN A 44 -5.77 -3.95 -10.17
CA GLN A 44 -6.98 -4.48 -10.82
C GLN A 44 -7.50 -5.75 -10.13
N ALA A 45 -6.63 -6.70 -9.80
CA ALA A 45 -7.04 -7.94 -9.13
C ALA A 45 -7.65 -7.65 -7.74
N SER A 46 -7.03 -6.77 -6.96
CA SER A 46 -7.54 -6.37 -5.65
C SER A 46 -8.87 -5.61 -5.76
N LYS A 47 -9.06 -4.83 -6.84
CA LYS A 47 -10.35 -4.19 -7.15
C LYS A 47 -11.43 -5.22 -7.49
N GLN A 48 -11.14 -6.20 -8.35
CA GLN A 48 -12.09 -7.27 -8.69
C GLN A 48 -12.49 -8.09 -7.45
N MET A 49 -11.58 -8.32 -6.50
CA MET A 49 -11.94 -9.00 -5.23
C MET A 49 -12.96 -8.21 -4.41
N LEU A 50 -12.94 -6.87 -4.46
CA LEU A 50 -13.95 -6.02 -3.83
C LEU A 50 -15.26 -6.04 -4.61
N GLU A 51 -15.20 -6.00 -5.94
CA GLU A 51 -16.39 -6.01 -6.82
C GLU A 51 -17.14 -7.36 -6.72
N ASP A 52 -16.44 -8.48 -6.88
CA ASP A 52 -17.02 -9.83 -6.88
C ASP A 52 -17.24 -10.42 -5.48
N HIS A 53 -16.67 -9.79 -4.45
CA HIS A 53 -16.65 -10.28 -3.07
C HIS A 53 -16.00 -11.67 -2.91
N ASP A 54 -15.23 -12.13 -3.90
CA ASP A 54 -14.44 -13.37 -3.85
C ASP A 54 -12.98 -13.05 -3.44
N TYR A 55 -12.71 -13.22 -2.14
CA TYR A 55 -11.38 -12.96 -1.58
C TYR A 55 -10.43 -14.17 -1.66
N ILE A 56 -10.86 -15.29 -2.23
CA ILE A 56 -10.07 -16.51 -2.34
C ILE A 56 -9.48 -16.63 -3.74
N ARG A 57 -10.27 -16.34 -4.78
CA ARG A 57 -9.84 -16.43 -6.18
C ARG A 57 -9.22 -15.12 -6.65
N ILE A 58 -7.90 -15.11 -6.76
CA ILE A 58 -7.17 -13.98 -7.34
C ILE A 58 -7.35 -14.03 -8.86
N GLN A 59 -8.17 -13.13 -9.39
CA GLN A 59 -8.42 -13.00 -10.83
C GLN A 59 -7.77 -11.73 -11.37
N TYR A 60 -7.34 -11.78 -12.61
CA TYR A 60 -7.02 -10.60 -13.40
C TYR A 60 -7.82 -10.70 -14.69
N GLN A 61 -8.87 -9.89 -14.81
CA GLN A 61 -9.85 -10.00 -15.89
C GLN A 61 -10.48 -11.41 -15.85
N ASP A 62 -10.37 -12.17 -16.95
CA ASP A 62 -10.95 -13.51 -17.07
C ASP A 62 -9.99 -14.65 -16.67
N GLU A 63 -8.75 -14.33 -16.25
CA GLU A 63 -7.72 -15.33 -15.94
C GLU A 63 -7.40 -15.41 -14.44
N LEU A 64 -7.24 -16.64 -13.94
CA LEU A 64 -6.75 -16.90 -12.59
C LEU A 64 -5.26 -16.57 -12.48
N ARG A 65 -4.89 -15.72 -11.52
CA ARG A 65 -3.52 -15.24 -11.31
C ARG A 65 -3.00 -15.61 -9.91
N ASN A 66 -3.00 -16.90 -9.59
CA ASN A 66 -2.47 -17.44 -8.33
C ASN A 66 -0.92 -17.51 -8.29
N LYS A 67 -0.26 -16.42 -8.70
CA LYS A 67 1.21 -16.32 -8.71
C LYS A 67 1.79 -15.87 -7.35
N LYS A 68 0.96 -15.22 -6.52
CA LYS A 68 1.32 -14.71 -5.18
C LYS A 68 0.24 -15.09 -4.17
N PRO A 69 0.56 -15.17 -2.87
CA PRO A 69 -0.45 -15.44 -1.85
C PRO A 69 -1.48 -14.31 -1.76
N ALA A 70 -2.72 -14.66 -1.42
CA ALA A 70 -3.86 -13.74 -1.35
C ALA A 70 -3.70 -12.62 -0.30
N GLY A 71 -2.83 -12.80 0.69
CA GLY A 71 -2.64 -11.83 1.77
C GLY A 71 -2.25 -10.43 1.30
N ILE A 72 -1.47 -10.31 0.22
CA ILE A 72 -1.11 -8.99 -0.35
C ILE A 72 -2.37 -8.30 -0.92
N HIS A 73 -3.21 -9.07 -1.61
CA HIS A 73 -4.45 -8.55 -2.18
C HIS A 73 -5.47 -8.19 -1.11
N TRP A 74 -5.52 -8.93 0.00
CA TRP A 74 -6.37 -8.57 1.14
C TRP A 74 -5.98 -7.22 1.74
N LEU A 75 -4.68 -6.96 1.91
CA LEU A 75 -4.21 -5.67 2.42
C LEU A 75 -4.55 -4.52 1.46
N GLN A 76 -4.40 -4.74 0.16
CA GLN A 76 -4.78 -3.76 -0.85
C GLN A 76 -6.29 -3.52 -0.89
N ALA A 77 -7.10 -4.59 -0.96
CA ALA A 77 -8.55 -4.52 -0.97
C ALA A 77 -9.09 -3.85 0.31
N ALA A 78 -8.58 -4.22 1.48
CA ALA A 78 -8.97 -3.59 2.75
C ALA A 78 -8.60 -2.11 2.78
N SER A 79 -7.41 -1.73 2.31
CA SER A 79 -7.02 -0.33 2.18
C SER A 79 -7.97 0.42 1.25
N THR A 80 -8.24 -0.09 0.06
CA THR A 80 -9.16 0.52 -0.90
C THR A 80 -10.58 0.65 -0.31
N ALA A 81 -11.10 -0.38 0.35
CA ALA A 81 -12.40 -0.33 1.01
C ALA A 81 -12.50 0.77 2.08
N VAL A 82 -11.42 1.01 2.82
CA VAL A 82 -11.37 2.05 3.87
C VAL A 82 -11.22 3.46 3.28
N PHE A 83 -10.42 3.63 2.22
CA PHE A 83 -10.05 4.96 1.71
C PHE A 83 -10.87 5.45 0.51
N THR A 84 -11.49 4.55 -0.27
CA THR A 84 -12.23 4.90 -1.50
C THR A 84 -13.75 5.00 -1.26
N GLY A 85 -14.27 4.41 -0.17
CA GLY A 85 -15.71 4.38 0.11
C GLY A 85 -16.47 3.44 -0.84
N PRO A 86 -17.79 3.25 -0.63
CA PRO A 86 -18.63 2.47 -1.53
C PRO A 86 -18.86 3.29 -2.81
N GLU A 87 -18.16 2.95 -3.88
CA GLU A 87 -18.55 3.31 -5.25
C GLU A 87 -19.62 2.34 -5.77
#